data_AF-A0A4Q3H4M6-F1
#
_entry.id   AF-A0A4Q3H4M6-F1
#
_cell.length_a   1.000
_cell.length_b   1.000
_cell.length_c   1.000
_cell.angle_alpha   90.00
_cell.angle_beta   90.00
_cell.angle_gamma   90.00
#
_symmetry.space_group_name_H-M   'P 1'
#
loop_
_entity.id
_entity.type
_entity.pdbx_description
1 polymer ?
#
loop_
_entity_poly.entity_id
_entity_poly.type
_entity_poly.pdbx_seq_one_letter_code
_entity_poly.pdbx_strand_id
1 'polypeptide(L)'
;MFDIKRVTIDWAGRPLTLETGRIARQADGAVLATYGETSVLAAVVYARKAKEGQDFFPLTVNYLERYYAAGRVPGGYFKREGRPTEKETLTSRLIDRPIRPLFADGFKNEVQVTITVLSYDQENDPDIVGMVAASAALVISGAPFNGPIAAARVGYKDGAYIINPTAEQMEDFQLDLVVAGTTEGVMMVESEAKELSEEVMLGAVKAGHDSFQPIIDAIIQLAEKAAKEPFAFESPDHSALLKSIQDVAGADLSTAYKIKDKADRYAAVGVAREKAKAALVKTEANPNGADALVFKEVFKEAEAKVVRGDIIRTGARIDGRKTDQVRAITS
;
A
#
# COMPACT_ATOMS: atom_id res chain seq x y z
N MET A 1 20.38 -30.28 2.01
CA MET A 1 20.62 -29.29 0.93
C MET A 1 19.44 -28.33 0.91
N PHE A 2 19.62 -27.04 0.62
CA PHE A 2 18.49 -26.10 0.54
C PHE A 2 17.74 -26.31 -0.79
N ASP A 3 16.41 -26.26 -0.77
CA ASP A 3 15.60 -26.21 -1.98
C ASP A 3 15.47 -24.75 -2.42
N ILE A 4 16.33 -24.32 -3.34
CA ILE A 4 16.44 -22.93 -3.77
C ILE A 4 15.65 -22.77 -5.06
N LYS A 5 14.71 -21.81 -5.08
CA LYS A 5 13.99 -21.41 -6.30
C LYS A 5 14.45 -20.03 -6.73
N ARG A 6 14.66 -19.87 -8.04
CA ARG A 6 15.10 -18.61 -8.65
C ARG A 6 14.31 -18.31 -9.92
N VAL A 7 14.07 -17.03 -10.14
CA VAL A 7 13.62 -16.47 -11.42
C VAL A 7 14.52 -15.28 -11.73
N THR A 8 15.04 -15.22 -12.95
CA THR A 8 15.89 -14.12 -13.42
C THR A 8 15.29 -13.55 -14.69
N ILE A 9 15.21 -12.23 -14.78
CA ILE A 9 14.70 -11.48 -15.93
C ILE A 9 15.59 -10.27 -16.21
N ASP A 10 15.65 -9.82 -17.46
CA ASP A 10 16.23 -8.52 -17.77
C ASP A 10 15.22 -7.42 -17.51
N TRP A 11 15.62 -6.40 -16.77
CA TRP A 11 14.80 -5.22 -16.50
C TRP A 11 15.62 -3.97 -16.76
N ALA A 12 15.20 -3.18 -17.77
CA ALA A 12 15.91 -1.99 -18.20
C ALA A 12 17.42 -2.21 -18.40
N GLY A 13 17.78 -3.33 -19.05
CA GLY A 13 19.16 -3.68 -19.43
C GLY A 13 20.02 -4.26 -18.31
N ARG A 14 19.44 -4.58 -17.15
CA ARG A 14 20.13 -5.18 -16.00
C ARG A 14 19.40 -6.43 -15.52
N PRO A 15 20.12 -7.48 -15.08
CA PRO A 15 19.50 -8.68 -14.57
C PRO A 15 18.86 -8.41 -13.19
N LEU A 16 17.57 -8.73 -13.06
CA LEU A 16 16.86 -8.87 -11.79
C LEU A 16 16.71 -10.36 -11.48
N THR A 17 17.23 -10.81 -10.34
CA THR A 17 17.05 -12.17 -9.82
C THR A 17 16.24 -12.16 -8.53
N LEU A 18 15.19 -12.96 -8.47
CA LEU A 18 14.39 -13.21 -7.28
C LEU A 18 14.68 -14.62 -6.78
N GLU A 19 15.17 -14.76 -5.55
CA GLU A 19 15.53 -16.03 -4.92
C GLU A 19 14.76 -16.27 -3.62
N THR A 20 14.29 -17.50 -3.41
CA THR A 20 13.74 -17.95 -2.12
C THR A 20 14.23 -19.35 -1.74
N GLY A 21 13.93 -19.78 -0.51
CA GLY A 21 14.23 -21.12 0.01
C GLY A 21 15.62 -21.30 0.66
N ARG A 22 16.53 -20.34 0.48
CA ARG A 22 17.86 -20.34 1.15
C ARG A 22 17.85 -19.61 2.49
N ILE A 23 17.40 -18.36 2.51
CA ILE A 23 17.52 -17.42 3.64
C ILE A 23 16.16 -17.24 4.34
N ALA A 24 16.16 -17.02 5.65
CA ALA A 24 14.98 -16.65 6.45
C ALA A 24 13.75 -17.57 6.30
N ARG A 25 13.95 -18.89 6.14
CA ARG A 25 12.90 -19.89 5.93
C ARG A 25 11.81 -19.98 7.01
N GLN A 26 12.05 -19.41 8.19
CA GLN A 26 11.07 -19.33 9.28
C GLN A 26 10.02 -18.22 9.07
N ALA A 27 10.31 -17.22 8.24
CA ALA A 27 9.33 -16.22 7.84
C ALA A 27 8.24 -16.87 6.99
N ASP A 28 7.08 -16.21 6.89
CA ASP A 28 5.99 -16.66 6.04
C ASP A 28 6.37 -16.58 4.57
N GLY A 29 6.97 -15.47 4.14
CA GLY A 29 7.63 -15.34 2.86
C GLY A 29 8.99 -14.67 3.01
N ALA A 30 9.99 -15.10 2.25
CA ALA A 30 11.29 -14.44 2.22
C ALA A 30 11.87 -14.49 0.81
N VAL A 31 12.27 -13.34 0.27
CA VAL A 31 12.86 -13.21 -1.06
C VAL A 31 14.12 -12.37 -0.97
N LEU A 32 15.23 -12.92 -1.48
CA LEU A 32 16.43 -12.18 -1.79
C LEU A 32 16.32 -11.71 -3.24
N ALA A 33 16.17 -10.41 -3.45
CA ALA A 33 16.19 -9.80 -4.76
C ALA A 33 17.58 -9.20 -5.03
N THR A 34 18.10 -9.41 -6.23
CA THR A 34 19.35 -8.81 -6.71
C THR A 34 19.10 -8.17 -8.07
N TYR A 35 19.37 -6.88 -8.20
CA TYR A 35 19.24 -6.11 -9.44
C TYR A 35 20.58 -5.48 -9.78
N GLY A 36 21.21 -5.92 -10.87
CA GLY A 36 22.64 -5.66 -11.07
C GLY A 36 23.45 -6.32 -9.94
N GLU A 37 24.14 -5.51 -9.14
CA GLU A 37 24.87 -5.98 -7.96
C GLU A 37 24.19 -5.56 -6.63
N THR A 38 23.25 -4.62 -6.66
CA THR A 38 22.44 -4.25 -5.50
C THR A 38 21.52 -5.39 -5.07
N SER A 39 21.59 -5.77 -3.79
CA SER A 39 20.86 -6.92 -3.22
C SER A 39 20.10 -6.55 -1.95
N VAL A 40 18.83 -6.97 -1.88
CA VAL A 40 17.91 -6.67 -0.80
C VAL A 40 17.17 -7.92 -0.36
N LEU A 41 17.09 -8.17 0.94
CA LEU A 41 16.30 -9.26 1.53
C LEU A 41 14.99 -8.70 2.07
N ALA A 42 13.87 -9.19 1.54
CA ALA A 42 12.54 -8.96 2.10
C ALA A 42 12.07 -10.21 2.85
N ALA A 43 11.53 -10.02 4.05
CA ALA A 43 10.90 -11.05 4.87
C ALA A 43 9.53 -10.58 5.36
N VAL A 44 8.52 -11.43 5.19
CA VAL A 44 7.14 -11.19 5.56
C VAL A 44 6.73 -12.19 6.63
N VAL A 45 6.10 -11.70 7.69
CA VAL A 45 5.45 -12.51 8.71
C VAL A 45 4.06 -11.95 8.96
N TYR A 46 3.08 -12.83 9.11
CA TYR A 46 1.73 -12.44 9.51
C TYR A 46 1.18 -13.34 10.60
N ALA A 47 0.44 -12.75 11.54
CA ALA A 47 -0.23 -13.49 12.59
C ALA A 47 -1.32 -14.40 12.01
N ARG A 48 -1.49 -15.60 12.56
CA ARG A 48 -2.58 -16.52 12.16
C ARG A 48 -3.94 -16.17 12.78
N LYS A 49 -3.95 -15.31 13.80
CA LYS A 49 -5.17 -14.80 14.45
C LYS A 49 -5.05 -13.29 14.65
N ALA A 50 -6.15 -12.57 14.46
CA ALA A 50 -6.27 -11.17 14.86
C ALA A 50 -6.25 -11.04 16.40
N LYS A 51 -5.80 -9.88 16.88
CA LYS A 51 -5.91 -9.53 18.31
C LYS A 51 -7.38 -9.28 18.66
N GLU A 52 -7.77 -9.61 19.88
CA GLU A 52 -9.11 -9.31 20.38
C GLU A 52 -9.35 -7.79 20.37
N GLY A 53 -10.51 -7.35 19.88
CA GLY A 53 -10.85 -5.93 19.78
C GLY A 53 -10.09 -5.14 18.69
N GLN A 54 -9.34 -5.81 17.81
CA GLN A 54 -8.62 -5.15 16.72
C GLN A 54 -9.59 -4.48 15.73
N ASP A 55 -9.56 -3.15 15.65
CA ASP A 55 -10.50 -2.36 14.84
C ASP A 55 -9.90 -1.75 13.57
N PHE A 56 -8.59 -1.95 13.34
CA PHE A 56 -7.87 -1.52 12.13
C PHE A 56 -6.93 -2.61 11.62
N PHE A 57 -6.46 -2.50 10.38
CA PHE A 57 -5.46 -3.42 9.82
C PHE A 57 -4.02 -3.04 10.24
N PRO A 58 -3.34 -3.85 11.08
CA PRO A 58 -2.01 -3.55 11.58
C PRO A 58 -0.92 -4.06 10.63
N LEU A 59 -0.71 -3.32 9.54
CA LEU A 59 0.44 -3.49 8.66
C LEU A 59 1.59 -2.58 9.10
N THR A 60 2.77 -3.17 9.26
CA THR A 60 4.03 -2.46 9.51
C THR A 60 5.06 -2.80 8.44
N VAL A 61 5.69 -1.77 7.88
CA VAL A 61 6.77 -1.91 6.90
C VAL A 61 8.03 -1.27 7.46
N ASN A 62 9.13 -2.02 7.49
CA ASN A 62 10.44 -1.54 7.90
C ASN A 62 11.43 -1.76 6.76
N TYR A 63 11.88 -0.69 6.13
CA TYR A 63 13.02 -0.70 5.22
C TYR A 63 14.26 -0.22 5.95
N LEU A 64 15.36 -0.99 5.86
CA LEU A 64 16.59 -0.77 6.61
C LEU A 64 17.81 -0.86 5.69
N GLU A 65 18.69 0.13 5.77
CA GLU A 65 19.97 0.17 5.07
C GLU A 65 21.10 -0.13 6.06
N ARG A 66 21.89 -1.16 5.74
CA ARG A 66 23.05 -1.52 6.56
C ARG A 66 24.29 -0.87 5.98
N TYR A 67 25.12 -0.25 6.82
CA TYR A 67 26.32 0.44 6.34
C TYR A 67 27.30 -0.51 5.65
N TYR A 68 27.32 -1.78 6.06
CA TYR A 68 28.13 -2.80 5.41
C TYR A 68 27.73 -3.05 3.95
N ALA A 69 26.49 -2.72 3.55
CA ALA A 69 26.02 -2.90 2.18
C ALA A 69 26.84 -2.07 1.18
N ALA A 70 27.40 -0.94 1.64
CA ALA A 70 28.31 -0.09 0.88
C ALA A 70 29.78 -0.19 1.36
N GLY A 71 30.13 -1.24 2.14
CA GLY A 71 31.48 -1.44 2.67
C GLY A 71 31.93 -0.40 3.71
N ARG A 72 30.97 0.25 4.41
CA ARG A 72 31.25 1.31 5.39
C ARG A 72 30.94 0.86 6.82
N VAL A 73 31.54 1.56 7.79
CA VAL A 73 31.19 1.46 9.22
C VAL A 73 30.35 2.67 9.61
N PRO A 74 29.29 2.54 10.43
CA PRO A 74 28.47 3.67 10.85
C PRO A 74 29.29 4.80 11.50
N GLY A 75 29.03 6.05 11.10
CA GLY A 75 29.79 7.21 11.55
C GLY A 75 29.55 7.60 13.02
N GLY A 76 28.39 7.26 13.57
CA GLY A 76 27.96 7.65 14.93
C GLY A 76 28.86 7.14 16.05
N TYR A 77 28.66 7.67 17.26
CA TYR A 77 29.47 7.32 18.45
C TYR A 77 29.49 5.82 18.73
N PHE A 78 28.32 5.16 18.67
CA PHE A 78 28.16 3.74 18.96
C PHE A 78 28.61 2.80 17.83
N LYS A 79 29.02 3.31 16.65
CA LYS A 79 29.43 2.51 15.48
C LYS A 79 28.42 1.42 15.08
N ARG A 80 27.13 1.69 15.28
CA ARG A 80 26.00 0.80 14.98
C ARG A 80 24.87 1.61 14.34
N GLU A 81 24.10 0.99 13.46
CA GLU A 81 22.86 1.58 12.95
C GLU A 81 21.87 1.81 14.10
N GLY A 82 21.23 2.98 14.07
CA GLY A 82 20.36 3.46 15.14
C GLY A 82 18.90 3.54 14.70
N ARG A 83 18.30 4.70 14.93
CA ARG A 83 16.94 5.00 14.46
C ARG A 83 16.93 5.09 12.93
N PRO A 84 15.78 4.78 12.28
CA PRO A 84 15.63 4.96 10.84
C PRO A 84 15.97 6.38 10.41
N THR A 85 16.69 6.49 9.31
CA THR A 85 16.97 7.72 8.59
C THR A 85 15.74 8.23 7.85
N GLU A 86 15.84 9.42 7.26
CA GLU A 86 14.81 9.97 6.39
C GLU A 86 14.54 9.06 5.20
N LYS A 87 15.58 8.64 4.48
CA LYS A 87 15.46 7.69 3.36
C LYS A 87 14.78 6.40 3.80
N GLU A 88 15.22 5.81 4.91
CA GLU A 88 14.60 4.56 5.41
C GLU A 88 13.11 4.73 5.74
N THR A 89 12.73 5.88 6.31
CA THR A 89 11.34 6.19 6.64
C THR A 89 10.49 6.45 5.39
N LEU A 90 11.02 7.21 4.42
CA LEU A 90 10.35 7.51 3.16
C LEU A 90 10.17 6.25 2.31
N THR A 91 11.20 5.43 2.16
CA THR A 91 11.12 4.15 1.44
C THR A 91 10.18 3.17 2.12
N SER A 92 10.15 3.12 3.46
CA SER A 92 9.15 2.32 4.19
C SER A 92 7.72 2.74 3.84
N ARG A 93 7.45 4.06 3.74
CA ARG A 93 6.14 4.57 3.28
C ARG A 93 5.88 4.29 1.81
N LEU A 94 6.90 4.36 0.96
CA LEU A 94 6.81 4.10 -0.48
C LEU A 94 6.38 2.65 -0.75
N ILE A 95 6.89 1.71 0.05
CA ILE A 95 6.49 0.30 0.02
C ILE A 95 5.10 0.09 0.65
N ASP A 96 4.78 0.72 1.80
CA ASP A 96 3.51 0.54 2.52
C ASP A 96 2.29 0.97 1.68
N ARG A 97 2.37 2.14 1.04
CA ARG A 97 1.26 2.77 0.31
C ARG A 97 0.58 1.86 -0.73
N PRO A 98 1.31 1.22 -1.67
CA PRO A 98 0.69 0.38 -2.68
C PRO A 98 0.22 -0.99 -2.15
N ILE A 99 0.85 -1.55 -1.11
CA ILE A 99 0.48 -2.89 -0.59
C ILE A 99 -0.68 -2.84 0.39
N ARG A 100 -0.82 -1.78 1.20
CA ARG A 100 -1.85 -1.64 2.23
C ARG A 100 -3.29 -1.84 1.71
N PRO A 101 -3.72 -1.24 0.59
CA PRO A 101 -5.08 -1.42 0.09
C PRO A 101 -5.34 -2.77 -0.60
N LEU A 102 -4.32 -3.60 -0.78
CA LEU A 102 -4.44 -4.87 -1.51
C LEU A 102 -4.69 -6.08 -0.61
N PHE A 103 -4.73 -5.91 0.72
CA PHE A 103 -5.17 -6.99 1.60
C PHE A 103 -6.68 -7.19 1.50
N ALA A 104 -7.12 -8.44 1.63
CA ALA A 104 -8.54 -8.78 1.60
C ALA A 104 -9.34 -7.98 2.64
N ASP A 105 -10.54 -7.53 2.26
CA ASP A 105 -11.37 -6.70 3.12
C ASP A 105 -11.70 -7.42 4.43
N GLY A 106 -11.69 -6.69 5.54
CA GLY A 106 -11.84 -7.23 6.89
C GLY A 106 -10.63 -7.99 7.44
N PHE A 107 -9.54 -8.19 6.69
CA PHE A 107 -8.33 -8.83 7.21
C PHE A 107 -7.62 -7.91 8.21
N LYS A 108 -7.58 -8.32 9.49
CA LYS A 108 -7.05 -7.52 10.60
C LYS A 108 -5.96 -8.23 11.39
N ASN A 109 -5.35 -9.26 10.81
CA ASN A 109 -4.19 -9.90 11.42
C ASN A 109 -2.97 -8.99 11.28
N GLU A 110 -2.08 -9.03 12.26
CA GLU A 110 -0.81 -8.29 12.20
C GLU A 110 0.05 -8.80 11.06
N VAL A 111 0.55 -7.89 10.22
CA VAL A 111 1.46 -8.17 9.12
C VAL A 111 2.68 -7.28 9.28
N GLN A 112 3.86 -7.89 9.21
CA GLN A 112 5.13 -7.19 9.23
C GLN A 112 5.93 -7.54 7.98
N VAL A 113 6.37 -6.51 7.26
CA VAL A 113 7.26 -6.61 6.12
C VAL A 113 8.58 -5.94 6.50
N THR A 114 9.67 -6.72 6.54
CA THR A 114 11.02 -6.21 6.83
C THR A 114 11.89 -6.36 5.59
N ILE A 115 12.41 -5.24 5.10
CA ILE A 115 13.28 -5.14 3.94
C ILE A 115 14.65 -4.67 4.44
N THR A 116 15.70 -5.43 4.17
CA THR A 116 17.07 -5.10 4.56
C THR A 116 17.98 -5.08 3.35
N VAL A 117 18.60 -3.94 3.08
CA VAL A 117 19.62 -3.81 2.03
C VAL A 117 20.89 -4.51 2.51
N LEU A 118 21.36 -5.48 1.72
CA LEU A 118 22.51 -6.31 2.03
C LEU A 118 23.75 -5.91 1.24
N SER A 119 23.57 -5.41 0.02
CA SER A 119 24.65 -4.91 -0.84
C SER A 119 24.09 -3.78 -1.70
N TYR A 120 24.88 -2.73 -1.89
CA TYR A 120 24.55 -1.59 -2.74
C TYR A 120 25.73 -1.32 -3.68
N ASP A 121 25.45 -1.31 -4.97
CA ASP A 121 26.44 -1.18 -6.05
C ASP A 121 26.76 0.27 -6.43
N GLN A 122 26.13 1.25 -5.75
CA GLN A 122 26.25 2.68 -6.04
C GLN A 122 25.61 3.14 -7.36
N GLU A 123 24.92 2.24 -8.07
CA GLU A 123 24.24 2.56 -9.33
C GLU A 123 22.73 2.39 -9.21
N ASN A 124 22.28 1.24 -8.70
CA ASN A 124 20.88 0.86 -8.68
C ASN A 124 20.28 1.16 -7.30
N ASP A 125 19.42 2.18 -7.20
CA ASP A 125 18.82 2.54 -5.91
C ASP A 125 18.03 1.34 -5.33
N PRO A 126 18.33 0.93 -4.08
CA PRO A 126 17.70 -0.22 -3.45
C PRO A 126 16.21 -0.04 -3.13
N ASP A 127 15.65 1.17 -3.23
CA ASP A 127 14.24 1.42 -2.96
C ASP A 127 13.30 0.62 -3.89
N ILE A 128 13.50 0.71 -5.20
CA ILE A 128 12.72 0.00 -6.22
C ILE A 128 12.91 -1.52 -6.07
N VAL A 129 14.14 -1.97 -5.83
CA VAL A 129 14.46 -3.39 -5.59
C VAL A 129 13.74 -3.89 -4.33
N GLY A 130 13.71 -3.07 -3.28
CA GLY A 130 13.00 -3.34 -2.04
C GLY A 130 11.49 -3.45 -2.22
N MET A 131 10.87 -2.61 -3.05
CA MET A 131 9.45 -2.69 -3.39
C MET A 131 9.11 -4.01 -4.10
N VAL A 132 9.91 -4.40 -5.09
CA VAL A 132 9.75 -5.66 -5.82
C VAL A 132 9.97 -6.87 -4.90
N ALA A 133 11.00 -6.83 -4.05
CA ALA A 133 11.28 -7.88 -3.08
C ALA A 133 10.15 -8.05 -2.05
N ALA A 134 9.61 -6.95 -1.53
CA ALA A 134 8.48 -6.96 -0.61
C ALA A 134 7.24 -7.59 -1.24
N SER A 135 6.92 -7.21 -2.49
CA SER A 135 5.83 -7.80 -3.25
C SER A 135 6.00 -9.30 -3.45
N ALA A 136 7.17 -9.73 -3.92
CA ALA A 136 7.49 -11.14 -4.11
C ALA A 136 7.37 -11.93 -2.79
N ALA A 137 7.90 -11.39 -1.69
CA ALA A 137 7.81 -12.01 -0.38
C ALA A 137 6.37 -12.11 0.15
N LEU A 138 5.53 -11.08 -0.09
CA LEU A 138 4.11 -11.11 0.27
C LEU A 138 3.36 -12.19 -0.50
N VAL A 139 3.57 -12.28 -1.82
CA VAL A 139 2.88 -13.25 -2.67
C VAL A 139 3.21 -14.69 -2.27
N ILE A 140 4.47 -14.99 -1.98
CA ILE A 140 4.84 -16.37 -1.57
C ILE A 140 4.48 -16.69 -0.11
N SER A 141 4.06 -15.70 0.68
CA SER A 141 3.78 -15.88 2.12
C SER A 141 2.49 -16.65 2.41
N GLY A 142 1.55 -16.65 1.46
CA GLY A 142 0.19 -17.16 1.64
C GLY A 142 -0.76 -16.19 2.37
N ALA A 143 -0.33 -14.99 2.76
CA ALA A 143 -1.23 -13.97 3.30
C ALA A 143 -2.31 -13.59 2.26
N PRO A 144 -3.54 -13.19 2.68
CA PRO A 144 -4.62 -12.80 1.76
C PRO A 144 -4.36 -11.42 1.15
N PHE A 145 -3.42 -11.39 0.21
CA PHE A 145 -2.91 -10.21 -0.48
C PHE A 145 -3.18 -10.33 -1.98
N ASN A 146 -3.97 -9.39 -2.51
CA ASN A 146 -4.39 -9.29 -3.91
C ASN A 146 -3.32 -8.62 -4.78
N GLY A 147 -2.07 -9.08 -4.64
CA GLY A 147 -0.97 -8.70 -5.51
C GLY A 147 -0.74 -9.72 -6.64
N PRO A 148 0.46 -9.75 -7.23
CA PRO A 148 1.62 -8.93 -6.89
C PRO A 148 1.48 -7.46 -7.34
N ILE A 149 2.30 -6.61 -6.75
CA ILE A 149 2.66 -5.31 -7.32
C ILE A 149 4.06 -5.36 -7.91
N ALA A 150 4.38 -4.44 -8.81
CA ALA A 150 5.74 -4.06 -9.11
C ALA A 150 5.87 -2.53 -9.09
N ALA A 151 7.10 -2.04 -9.18
CA ALA A 151 7.41 -0.63 -9.17
C ALA A 151 8.51 -0.32 -10.16
N ALA A 152 8.59 0.92 -10.64
CA ALA A 152 9.68 1.42 -11.47
C ALA A 152 9.96 2.87 -11.12
N ARG A 153 11.21 3.28 -11.27
CA ARG A 153 11.61 4.69 -11.30
C ARG A 153 11.68 5.15 -12.76
N VAL A 154 11.12 6.30 -13.07
CA VAL A 154 11.05 6.88 -14.40
C VAL A 154 11.72 8.24 -14.39
N GLY A 155 12.77 8.32 -15.17
CA GLY A 155 13.48 9.55 -15.48
C GLY A 155 12.97 10.22 -16.75
N TYR A 156 13.19 11.52 -16.89
CA TYR A 156 12.92 12.25 -18.14
C TYR A 156 14.08 13.16 -18.50
N LYS A 157 14.63 13.00 -19.70
CA LYS A 157 15.71 13.81 -20.26
C LYS A 157 15.63 13.82 -21.78
N ASP A 158 15.88 14.98 -22.39
CA ASP A 158 15.94 15.16 -23.85
C ASP A 158 14.72 14.61 -24.62
N GLY A 159 13.52 14.72 -24.04
CA GLY A 159 12.28 14.25 -24.66
C GLY A 159 12.00 12.75 -24.50
N ALA A 160 12.81 12.02 -23.73
CA ALA A 160 12.72 10.57 -23.56
C ALA A 160 12.48 10.16 -22.11
N TYR A 161 11.65 9.12 -21.93
CA TYR A 161 11.49 8.43 -20.66
C TYR A 161 12.57 7.35 -20.51
N ILE A 162 13.24 7.34 -19.36
CA ILE A 162 14.27 6.36 -19.04
C ILE A 162 13.83 5.56 -17.82
N ILE A 163 13.82 4.23 -17.92
CA ILE A 163 13.38 3.34 -16.84
C ILE A 163 14.57 2.95 -15.96
N ASN A 164 14.36 3.05 -14.65
CA ASN A 164 15.34 2.79 -13.60
C ASN A 164 16.72 3.42 -13.89
N PRO A 165 16.78 4.74 -14.15
CA PRO A 165 18.07 5.41 -14.32
C PRO A 165 18.97 5.16 -13.11
N THR A 166 20.28 5.09 -13.34
CA THR A 166 21.24 4.96 -12.24
C THR A 166 21.26 6.21 -11.38
N ALA A 167 21.74 6.10 -10.15
CA ALA A 167 21.89 7.23 -9.23
C ALA A 167 22.68 8.39 -9.85
N GLU A 168 23.74 8.10 -10.60
CA GLU A 168 24.54 9.10 -11.33
C GLU A 168 23.77 9.75 -12.48
N GLN A 169 22.99 8.98 -13.24
CA GLN A 169 22.18 9.53 -14.34
C GLN A 169 21.13 10.53 -13.84
N MET A 170 20.57 10.29 -12.65
CA MET A 170 19.47 11.08 -12.09
C MET A 170 19.81 12.55 -11.82
N GLU A 171 21.08 12.91 -11.60
CA GLU A 171 21.49 14.28 -11.27
C GLU A 171 21.07 15.30 -12.35
N ASP A 172 21.10 14.89 -13.62
CA ASP A 172 20.80 15.75 -14.76
C ASP A 172 19.34 15.67 -15.23
N PHE A 173 18.51 14.85 -14.60
CA PHE A 173 17.17 14.57 -15.13
C PHE A 173 16.16 15.65 -14.75
N GLN A 174 15.11 15.78 -15.56
CA GLN A 174 14.01 16.71 -15.31
C GLN A 174 12.88 16.09 -14.49
N LEU A 175 12.90 14.78 -14.30
CA LEU A 175 11.90 14.01 -13.58
C LEU A 175 12.57 12.91 -12.75
N ASP A 176 12.14 12.81 -11.51
CA ASP A 176 12.28 11.64 -10.65
C ASP A 176 10.88 11.15 -10.27
N LEU A 177 10.38 10.11 -10.93
CA LEU A 177 9.06 9.58 -10.67
C LEU A 177 9.13 8.11 -10.29
N VAL A 178 8.67 7.77 -9.09
CA VAL A 178 8.44 6.38 -8.71
C VAL A 178 6.96 6.06 -8.86
N VAL A 179 6.68 4.99 -9.60
CA VAL A 179 5.34 4.46 -9.80
C VAL A 179 5.30 3.00 -9.39
N ALA A 180 4.23 2.60 -8.69
CA ALA A 180 3.97 1.21 -8.36
C ALA A 180 2.52 0.84 -8.68
N GLY A 181 2.27 -0.40 -9.06
CA GLY A 181 0.94 -0.86 -9.45
C GLY A 181 0.84 -2.37 -9.64
N THR A 182 -0.38 -2.81 -9.93
CA THR A 182 -0.72 -4.18 -10.31
C THR A 182 -0.77 -4.31 -11.83
N THR A 183 -1.16 -5.48 -12.32
CA THR A 183 -1.47 -5.71 -13.73
C THR A 183 -2.61 -4.80 -14.23
N GLU A 184 -3.59 -4.53 -13.37
CA GLU A 184 -4.79 -3.78 -13.74
C GLU A 184 -4.57 -2.26 -13.73
N GLY A 185 -3.69 -1.75 -12.87
CA GLY A 185 -3.50 -0.32 -12.78
C GLY A 185 -2.50 0.17 -11.75
N VAL A 186 -2.33 1.49 -11.74
CA VAL A 186 -1.38 2.20 -10.89
C VAL A 186 -1.91 2.34 -9.46
N MET A 187 -1.11 1.82 -8.53
CA MET A 187 -1.18 1.89 -7.07
C MET A 187 -0.93 3.27 -6.48
N MET A 188 0.23 3.77 -6.86
CA MET A 188 0.92 4.80 -6.14
C MET A 188 1.86 5.52 -7.10
N VAL A 189 1.88 6.84 -7.00
CA VAL A 189 2.85 7.71 -7.68
C VAL A 189 3.46 8.64 -6.63
N GLU A 190 4.77 8.78 -6.66
CA GLU A 190 5.53 9.79 -5.93
C GLU A 190 6.52 10.40 -6.93
N SER A 191 6.59 11.73 -7.02
CA SER A 191 7.41 12.36 -8.06
C SER A 191 7.95 13.72 -7.66
N GLU A 192 9.16 14.02 -8.13
CA GLU A 192 9.78 15.33 -8.17
C GLU A 192 10.05 15.72 -9.64
N ALA A 193 9.65 16.93 -10.06
CA ALA A 193 9.74 17.33 -11.47
C ALA A 193 10.17 18.80 -11.62
N LYS A 194 10.99 19.06 -12.65
CA LYS A 194 11.45 20.40 -13.06
C LYS A 194 10.47 21.01 -14.08
N GLU A 195 9.32 21.46 -13.60
CA GLU A 195 8.30 22.21 -14.38
C GLU A 195 7.88 21.53 -15.70
N LEU A 196 7.57 20.23 -15.64
CA LEU A 196 7.10 19.46 -16.79
C LEU A 196 5.57 19.59 -17.00
N SER A 197 5.12 19.44 -18.25
CA SER A 197 3.69 19.48 -18.58
C SER A 197 2.95 18.24 -18.05
N GLU A 198 1.63 18.35 -17.87
CA GLU A 198 0.79 17.24 -17.43
C GLU A 198 0.85 16.04 -18.37
N GLU A 199 1.01 16.29 -19.68
CA GLU A 199 1.16 15.24 -20.69
C GLU A 199 2.44 14.42 -20.47
N VAL A 200 3.57 15.09 -20.18
CA VAL A 200 4.83 14.39 -19.86
C VAL A 200 4.71 13.61 -18.55
N MET A 201 4.11 14.21 -17.53
CA MET A 201 3.93 13.54 -16.24
C MET A 201 3.06 12.28 -16.36
N LEU A 202 1.94 12.36 -17.10
CA LEU A 202 1.07 11.21 -17.33
C LEU A 202 1.74 10.15 -18.22
N GLY A 203 2.51 10.59 -19.23
CA GLY A 203 3.30 9.71 -20.07
C GLY A 203 4.34 8.92 -19.26
N ALA A 204 5.00 9.55 -18.29
CA ALA A 204 5.95 8.89 -17.39
C ALA A 204 5.29 7.83 -16.51
N VAL A 205 4.10 8.12 -15.96
CA VAL A 205 3.32 7.13 -15.19
C VAL A 205 3.00 5.90 -16.03
N LYS A 206 2.55 6.11 -17.28
CA LYS A 206 2.27 5.02 -18.21
C LYS A 206 3.53 4.22 -18.57
N ALA A 207 4.62 4.92 -18.91
CA ALA A 207 5.90 4.28 -19.24
C ALA A 207 6.41 3.39 -18.10
N GLY A 208 6.29 3.86 -16.85
CA GLY A 208 6.63 3.06 -15.68
C GLY A 208 5.70 1.85 -15.50
N HIS A 209 4.38 2.03 -15.61
CA HIS A 209 3.40 0.93 -15.49
C HIS A 209 3.62 -0.18 -16.53
N ASP A 210 3.86 0.20 -17.80
CA ASP A 210 4.15 -0.73 -18.88
C ASP A 210 5.49 -1.46 -18.62
N SER A 211 6.51 -0.75 -18.10
CA SER A 211 7.86 -1.30 -17.94
C SER A 211 7.99 -2.38 -16.86
N PHE A 212 7.12 -2.38 -15.84
CA PHE A 212 7.21 -3.34 -14.73
C PHE A 212 6.29 -4.55 -14.88
N GLN A 213 5.47 -4.64 -15.93
CA GLN A 213 4.60 -5.80 -16.18
C GLN A 213 5.39 -7.13 -16.23
N PRO A 214 6.55 -7.22 -16.90
CA PRO A 214 7.34 -8.45 -16.89
C PRO A 214 7.85 -8.85 -15.49
N ILE A 215 7.92 -7.89 -14.55
CA ILE A 215 8.36 -8.12 -13.17
C ILE A 215 7.22 -8.73 -12.36
N ILE A 216 5.99 -8.30 -12.61
CA ILE A 216 4.79 -8.95 -12.06
C ILE A 216 4.76 -10.43 -12.50
N ASP A 217 4.96 -10.70 -13.80
CA ASP A 217 5.01 -12.06 -14.33
C ASP A 217 6.14 -12.88 -13.67
N ALA A 218 7.31 -12.29 -13.45
CA ALA A 218 8.43 -12.96 -12.78
C ALA A 218 8.10 -13.32 -11.32
N ILE A 219 7.36 -12.46 -10.61
CA ILE A 219 6.88 -12.74 -9.25
C ILE A 219 5.87 -13.89 -9.26
N ILE A 220 4.94 -13.90 -10.21
CA ILE A 220 3.95 -14.99 -10.36
C ILE A 220 4.68 -16.31 -10.64
N GLN A 221 5.65 -16.33 -11.56
CA GLN A 221 6.45 -17.52 -11.86
C GLN A 221 7.26 -18.03 -10.65
N LEU A 222 7.71 -17.13 -9.77
CA LEU A 222 8.37 -17.54 -8.53
C LEU A 222 7.33 -18.14 -7.56
N ALA A 223 6.15 -17.54 -7.46
CA ALA A 223 5.06 -18.00 -6.61
C ALA A 223 4.57 -19.40 -7.01
N GLU A 224 4.40 -19.67 -8.30
CA GLU A 224 4.04 -21.00 -8.81
C GLU A 224 5.02 -22.11 -8.35
N LYS A 225 6.29 -21.75 -8.10
CA LYS A 225 7.35 -22.69 -7.71
C LYS A 225 7.54 -22.80 -6.20
N ALA A 226 7.09 -21.81 -5.42
CA ALA A 226 7.56 -21.61 -4.05
C ALA A 226 6.54 -21.02 -3.06
N ALA A 227 5.37 -20.58 -3.52
CA ALA A 227 4.35 -20.01 -2.64
C ALA A 227 3.86 -21.06 -1.65
N LYS A 228 3.64 -20.62 -0.41
CA LYS A 228 2.97 -21.45 0.60
C LYS A 228 1.48 -21.53 0.30
N GLU A 229 0.85 -22.55 0.86
CA GLU A 229 -0.60 -22.70 0.81
C GLU A 229 -1.30 -21.40 1.26
N PRO A 230 -2.27 -20.89 0.47
CA PRO A 230 -3.00 -19.69 0.82
C PRO A 230 -3.66 -19.81 2.21
N PHE A 231 -3.56 -18.75 2.99
CA PHE A 231 -4.26 -18.63 4.26
C PHE A 231 -5.77 -18.57 3.99
N ALA A 232 -6.50 -19.58 4.46
CA ALA A 232 -7.95 -19.61 4.36
C ALA A 232 -8.56 -18.43 5.13
N PHE A 233 -8.98 -17.41 4.39
CA PHE A 233 -9.65 -16.22 4.89
C PHE A 233 -10.78 -15.85 3.95
N GLU A 234 -11.97 -15.71 4.52
CA GLU A 234 -13.14 -15.21 3.82
C GLU A 234 -13.46 -13.83 4.35
N SER A 235 -13.57 -12.85 3.46
CA SER A 235 -13.99 -11.50 3.83
C SER A 235 -15.42 -11.56 4.40
N PRO A 236 -15.67 -10.94 5.56
CA PRO A 236 -16.99 -10.99 6.17
C PRO A 236 -18.01 -10.23 5.32
N ASP A 237 -19.16 -10.86 5.03
CA ASP A 237 -20.25 -10.18 4.33
C ASP A 237 -21.08 -9.34 5.31
N HIS A 238 -21.12 -8.03 5.07
CA HIS A 238 -21.86 -7.06 5.86
C HIS A 238 -22.98 -6.38 5.08
N SER A 239 -23.30 -6.85 3.88
CA SER A 239 -24.28 -6.24 2.98
C SER A 239 -25.68 -6.10 3.61
N ALA A 240 -26.15 -7.12 4.34
CA ALA A 240 -27.44 -7.09 5.02
C ALA A 240 -27.50 -6.07 6.16
N LEU A 241 -26.43 -5.99 6.96
CA LEU A 241 -26.32 -5.01 8.05
C LEU A 241 -26.22 -3.59 7.48
N LEU A 242 -25.44 -3.41 6.41
CA LEU A 242 -25.31 -2.14 5.74
C LEU A 242 -26.66 -1.62 5.22
N LYS A 243 -27.43 -2.48 4.55
CA LYS A 243 -28.78 -2.15 4.09
C LYS A 243 -29.67 -1.74 5.26
N SER A 244 -29.63 -2.49 6.35
CA SER A 244 -30.40 -2.17 7.56
C SER A 244 -30.03 -0.81 8.17
N ILE A 245 -28.73 -0.47 8.19
CA ILE A 245 -28.27 0.85 8.64
C ILE A 245 -28.76 1.96 7.70
N GLN A 246 -28.73 1.73 6.39
CA GLN A 246 -29.23 2.69 5.40
C GLN A 246 -30.74 2.92 5.52
N ASP A 247 -31.51 1.86 5.77
CA ASP A 247 -32.96 1.95 5.96
C ASP A 247 -33.32 2.74 7.24
N VAL A 248 -32.55 2.57 8.32
CA VAL A 248 -32.82 3.23 9.61
C VAL A 248 -32.30 4.66 9.68
N ALA A 249 -31.09 4.91 9.18
CA ALA A 249 -30.35 6.16 9.39
C ALA A 249 -29.92 6.87 8.10
N GLY A 250 -30.18 6.32 6.91
CA GLY A 250 -29.70 6.89 5.64
C GLY A 250 -30.25 8.30 5.37
N ALA A 251 -31.54 8.53 5.62
CA ALA A 251 -32.16 9.86 5.47
C ALA A 251 -31.59 10.88 6.47
N ASP A 252 -31.38 10.45 7.71
CA ASP A 252 -30.80 11.28 8.77
C ASP A 252 -29.34 11.63 8.44
N LEU A 253 -28.57 10.66 7.93
CA LEU A 253 -27.19 10.86 7.48
C LEU A 253 -27.12 11.87 6.31
N SER A 254 -27.94 11.71 5.27
CA SER A 254 -27.96 12.65 4.14
C SER A 254 -28.33 14.06 4.59
N THR A 255 -29.24 14.19 5.56
CA THR A 255 -29.59 15.49 6.15
C THR A 255 -28.44 16.06 6.98
N ALA A 256 -27.79 15.24 7.80
CA ALA A 256 -26.65 15.64 8.62
C ALA A 256 -25.47 16.12 7.77
N TYR A 257 -25.17 15.47 6.64
CA TYR A 257 -24.07 15.87 5.74
C TYR A 257 -24.34 17.16 4.96
N LYS A 258 -25.57 17.68 4.95
CA LYS A 258 -25.88 19.03 4.42
C LYS A 258 -25.54 20.15 5.42
N ILE A 259 -25.28 19.80 6.68
CA ILE A 259 -24.85 20.76 7.70
C ILE A 259 -23.39 21.14 7.41
N LYS A 260 -23.17 22.43 7.15
CA LYS A 260 -21.86 22.99 6.81
C LYS A 260 -20.94 23.03 8.02
N ASP A 261 -21.44 23.49 9.16
CA ASP A 261 -20.67 23.57 10.39
C ASP A 261 -20.22 22.17 10.82
N LYS A 262 -18.94 22.07 11.22
CA LYS A 262 -18.33 20.78 11.53
C LYS A 262 -18.86 20.22 12.86
N ALA A 263 -19.04 21.04 13.89
CA ALA A 263 -19.48 20.57 15.19
C ALA A 263 -20.92 20.09 15.13
N ASP A 264 -21.80 20.89 14.50
CA ASP A 264 -23.22 20.55 14.35
C ASP A 264 -23.41 19.31 13.47
N ARG A 265 -22.62 19.17 12.40
CA ARG A 265 -22.63 17.96 11.57
C ARG A 265 -22.24 16.72 12.37
N TYR A 266 -21.18 16.79 13.18
CA TYR A 266 -20.74 15.65 13.98
C TYR A 266 -21.79 15.28 15.04
N ALA A 267 -22.45 16.26 15.65
CA ALA A 267 -23.54 16.03 16.58
C ALA A 267 -24.72 15.33 15.90
N ALA A 268 -25.15 15.80 14.72
CA ALA A 268 -26.24 15.19 13.95
C ALA A 268 -25.92 13.75 13.50
N VAL A 269 -24.69 13.50 13.04
CA VAL A 269 -24.22 12.14 12.71
C VAL A 269 -24.18 11.26 13.96
N GLY A 270 -23.82 11.82 15.12
CA GLY A 270 -23.89 11.13 16.41
C GLY A 270 -25.31 10.69 16.77
N VAL A 271 -26.31 11.55 16.58
CA VAL A 271 -27.72 11.23 16.81
C VAL A 271 -28.18 10.10 15.88
N ALA A 272 -27.86 10.17 14.59
CA ALA A 272 -28.17 9.11 13.63
C ALA A 272 -27.50 7.77 14.00
N ARG A 273 -26.26 7.84 14.51
CA ARG A 273 -25.53 6.66 14.99
C ARG A 273 -26.20 6.02 16.19
N GLU A 274 -26.54 6.78 17.22
CA GLU A 274 -27.18 6.23 18.42
C GLU A 274 -28.57 5.65 18.10
N LYS A 275 -29.33 6.28 17.19
CA LYS A 275 -30.59 5.73 16.67
C LYS A 275 -30.39 4.36 15.99
N ALA A 276 -29.44 4.26 15.07
CA ALA A 276 -29.13 3.00 14.39
C ALA A 276 -28.58 1.94 15.36
N LYS A 277 -27.74 2.37 16.31
CA LYS A 277 -27.15 1.49 17.34
C LYS A 277 -28.21 0.87 18.23
N ALA A 278 -29.18 1.66 18.71
CA ALA A 278 -30.27 1.18 19.54
C ALA A 278 -31.16 0.14 18.83
N ALA A 279 -31.29 0.22 17.50
CA ALA A 279 -32.09 -0.71 16.71
C ALA A 279 -31.33 -1.99 16.32
N LEU A 280 -30.02 -1.87 15.99
CA LEU A 280 -29.30 -2.91 15.24
C LEU A 280 -28.18 -3.61 16.03
N VAL A 281 -27.69 -3.03 17.13
CA VAL A 281 -26.61 -3.64 17.92
C VAL A 281 -27.17 -4.63 18.93
N LYS A 282 -26.40 -5.70 19.19
CA LYS A 282 -26.74 -6.73 20.15
C LYS A 282 -26.91 -6.13 21.56
N THR A 283 -28.04 -6.42 22.18
CA THR A 283 -28.36 -6.04 23.58
C THR A 283 -29.12 -7.19 24.24
N GLU A 284 -29.35 -7.12 25.55
CA GLU A 284 -30.22 -8.10 26.24
C GLU A 284 -31.64 -8.14 25.63
N ALA A 285 -32.11 -7.01 25.08
CA ALA A 285 -33.40 -6.90 24.40
C ALA A 285 -33.37 -7.31 22.90
N ASN A 286 -32.19 -7.37 22.27
CA ASN A 286 -32.01 -7.84 20.90
C ASN A 286 -30.81 -8.81 20.82
N PRO A 287 -31.01 -10.11 21.12
CA PRO A 287 -29.96 -11.11 21.10
C PRO A 287 -29.34 -11.37 19.71
N ASN A 288 -30.08 -11.01 18.65
CA ASN A 288 -29.70 -11.22 17.24
C ASN A 288 -29.06 -9.98 16.59
N GLY A 289 -28.79 -8.92 17.36
CA GLY A 289 -28.15 -7.72 16.83
C GLY A 289 -26.68 -7.94 16.44
N ALA A 290 -26.13 -7.00 15.68
CA ALA A 290 -24.73 -7.01 15.26
C ALA A 290 -23.78 -6.74 16.44
N ASP A 291 -22.55 -7.27 16.34
CA ASP A 291 -21.46 -6.89 17.24
C ASP A 291 -21.18 -5.38 17.14
N ALA A 292 -20.83 -4.76 18.26
CA ALA A 292 -20.65 -3.31 18.34
C ALA A 292 -19.48 -2.79 17.48
N LEU A 293 -18.39 -3.56 17.34
CA LEU A 293 -17.26 -3.21 16.49
C LEU A 293 -17.62 -3.34 15.02
N VAL A 294 -18.30 -4.42 14.64
CA VAL A 294 -18.81 -4.63 13.28
C VAL A 294 -19.79 -3.52 12.91
N PHE A 295 -20.72 -3.16 13.80
CA PHE A 295 -21.63 -2.05 13.57
C PHE A 295 -20.88 -0.72 13.34
N LYS A 296 -19.85 -0.42 14.13
CA LYS A 296 -19.04 0.81 13.99
C LYS A 296 -18.40 0.89 12.59
N GLU A 297 -17.87 -0.22 12.10
CA GLU A 297 -17.25 -0.33 10.78
C GLU A 297 -18.27 -0.17 9.65
N VAL A 298 -19.37 -0.92 9.70
CA VAL A 298 -20.41 -0.88 8.66
C VAL A 298 -21.16 0.45 8.66
N PHE A 299 -21.32 1.10 9.81
CA PHE A 299 -21.84 2.46 9.90
C PHE A 299 -20.93 3.47 9.19
N LYS A 300 -19.60 3.30 9.30
CA LYS A 300 -18.64 4.13 8.55
C LYS A 300 -18.70 3.90 7.05
N GLU A 301 -18.94 2.67 6.61
CA GLU A 301 -19.22 2.36 5.21
C GLU A 301 -20.52 3.03 4.74
N ALA A 302 -21.58 3.01 5.55
CA ALA A 302 -22.84 3.69 5.26
C ALA A 302 -22.66 5.21 5.12
N GLU A 303 -21.93 5.84 6.05
CA GLU A 303 -21.51 7.24 5.98
C GLU A 303 -20.84 7.54 4.63
N ALA A 304 -19.88 6.71 4.21
CA ALA A 304 -19.16 6.87 2.95
C ALA A 304 -20.07 6.71 1.71
N LYS A 305 -20.97 5.72 1.70
CA LYS A 305 -21.92 5.51 0.58
C LYS A 305 -22.89 6.67 0.42
N VAL A 306 -23.42 7.21 1.52
CA VAL A 306 -24.32 8.37 1.49
C VAL A 306 -23.61 9.59 0.91
N VAL A 307 -22.42 9.94 1.43
CA VAL A 307 -21.66 11.10 0.95
C VAL A 307 -21.29 10.97 -0.53
N ARG A 308 -20.80 9.81 -0.96
CA ARG A 308 -20.42 9.58 -2.35
C ARG A 308 -21.63 9.65 -3.28
N GLY A 309 -22.74 9.02 -2.88
CA GLY A 309 -23.98 9.06 -3.65
C GLY A 309 -24.56 10.48 -3.81
N ASP A 310 -24.54 11.28 -2.74
CA ASP A 310 -25.00 12.66 -2.77
C ASP A 310 -24.12 13.55 -3.66
N ILE A 311 -22.79 13.40 -3.61
CA ILE A 311 -21.88 14.14 -4.50
C ILE A 311 -22.14 13.78 -5.97
N ILE A 312 -22.30 12.49 -6.29
CA ILE A 312 -22.56 12.05 -7.67
C ILE A 312 -23.91 12.58 -8.19
N ARG A 313 -24.96 12.56 -7.35
CA ARG A 313 -26.31 12.97 -7.76
C ARG A 313 -26.47 14.49 -7.86
N THR A 314 -25.84 15.24 -6.97
CA THR A 314 -26.08 16.70 -6.83
C THR A 314 -24.94 17.56 -7.36
N GLY A 315 -23.74 17.00 -7.52
CA GLY A 315 -22.53 17.74 -7.86
C GLY A 315 -21.98 18.63 -6.73
N ALA A 316 -22.60 18.61 -5.55
CA ALA A 316 -22.23 19.44 -4.41
C ALA A 316 -21.51 18.61 -3.33
N ARG A 317 -20.44 19.19 -2.77
CA ARG A 317 -19.69 18.64 -1.64
C ARG A 317 -20.34 19.01 -0.31
N ILE A 318 -19.84 18.43 0.78
CA ILE A 318 -20.32 18.66 2.16
C ILE A 318 -20.33 20.15 2.56
N ASP A 319 -19.38 20.94 2.06
CA ASP A 319 -19.31 22.39 2.32
C ASP A 319 -20.13 23.23 1.33
N GLY A 320 -20.87 22.58 0.43
CA GLY A 320 -21.71 23.20 -0.60
C GLY A 320 -20.94 23.64 -1.85
N ARG A 321 -19.63 23.40 -1.94
CA ARG A 321 -18.84 23.72 -3.13
C ARG A 321 -19.09 22.70 -4.24
N LYS A 322 -18.98 23.17 -5.49
CA LYS A 322 -18.89 22.29 -6.66
C LYS A 322 -17.58 21.49 -6.65
N THR A 323 -17.50 20.46 -7.48
CA THR A 323 -16.30 19.62 -7.61
C THR A 323 -15.08 20.36 -8.16
N ASP A 324 -15.29 21.43 -8.93
CA ASP A 324 -14.28 22.30 -9.55
C ASP A 324 -13.96 23.58 -8.75
N GLN A 325 -14.66 23.83 -7.64
CA GLN A 325 -14.54 25.07 -6.89
C GLN A 325 -13.50 25.00 -5.77
N VAL A 326 -12.45 25.82 -5.86
CA VAL A 326 -11.42 26.02 -4.82
C VAL A 326 -11.98 26.81 -3.62
N ARG A 327 -11.40 26.63 -2.43
CA ARG A 327 -11.76 27.42 -1.23
C ARG A 327 -11.30 28.87 -1.36
N ALA A 328 -11.90 29.77 -0.58
CA ALA A 328 -11.41 31.13 -0.45
C ALA A 328 -9.96 31.13 0.07
N ILE A 329 -9.12 31.94 -0.55
CA ILE A 329 -7.73 32.17 -0.18
C ILE A 329 -7.64 33.62 0.29
N THR A 330 -7.17 33.81 1.51
CA THR A 330 -6.88 35.14 2.06
C THR A 330 -5.38 35.23 2.25
N SER A 331 -4.79 36.31 1.74
CA SER A 331 -3.40 36.69 2.00
C SER A 331 -3.21 37.20 3.42
#